data_AF-A0A933RS82-F1
#
_entry.id   AF-A0A933RS82-F1
#
_cell.length_a   1.000
_cell.length_b   1.000
_cell.length_c   1.000
_cell.angle_alpha   90.00
_cell.angle_beta   90.00
_cell.angle_gamma   90.00
#
_symmetry.space_group_name_H-M   'P 1'
#
loop_
_entity.id
_entity.type
_entity.pdbx_description
1 polymer ?
#
loop_
_entity_poly.entity_id
_entity_poly.type
_entity_poly.pdbx_seq_one_letter_code
_entity_poly.pdbx_strand_id
1 'polypeptide(L)' 'MKVETDRIKSVPTWDSGGGIELDLIEIADGRALCISDEAVVLYKDMDDLEAGDAGVKRPHIDL' A
#
# COMPACT_ATOMS: atom_id res chain seq x y z
N MET A 1 7.13 -12.29 -20.46
CA MET A 1 6.81 -12.26 -19.03
C MET A 1 5.30 -12.15 -18.91
N LYS A 2 4.61 -13.18 -18.41
CA LYS A 2 3.18 -13.04 -18.08
C LYS A 2 3.12 -12.42 -16.69
N VAL A 3 2.40 -11.31 -16.55
CA VAL A 3 2.12 -10.72 -15.25
C VAL A 3 0.91 -11.45 -14.70
N GLU A 4 1.10 -12.18 -13.60
CA GLU A 4 0.04 -12.86 -12.87
C GLU A 4 -0.67 -11.84 -11.98
N THR A 5 -1.82 -11.32 -12.45
CA THR A 5 -2.64 -10.32 -11.76
C THR A 5 -3.75 -10.93 -10.90
N ASP A 6 -3.89 -12.26 -10.91
CA ASP A 6 -4.81 -13.04 -10.08
C ASP A 6 -4.59 -12.86 -8.57
N ARG A 7 -3.42 -12.32 -8.19
CA ARG A 7 -3.09 -11.96 -6.80
C ARG A 7 -3.54 -10.55 -6.39
N ILE A 8 -4.03 -9.74 -7.32
CA ILE A 8 -4.54 -8.40 -7.04
C ILE A 8 -6.05 -8.49 -6.85
N LYS A 9 -6.54 -8.03 -5.69
CA LYS A 9 -7.97 -7.98 -5.37
C LYS A 9 -8.60 -6.71 -5.95
N SER A 10 -7.97 -5.56 -5.73
CA SER A 10 -8.43 -4.25 -6.20
C SER A 10 -7.26 -3.26 -6.26
N VAL A 11 -7.44 -2.18 -7.02
CA VAL A 11 -6.50 -1.06 -7.10
C VAL A 11 -7.26 0.27 -6.95
N PRO A 12 -7.80 0.58 -5.75
CA PRO A 12 -8.41 1.88 -5.50
C PRO A 12 -7.38 2.98 -5.28
N THR A 13 -7.83 4.22 -5.49
CA THR A 13 -7.17 5.39 -4.93
C THR A 13 -7.78 5.69 -3.57
N TRP A 14 -6.96 6.03 -2.57
CA TRP A 14 -7.41 6.30 -1.21
C TRP A 14 -6.76 7.55 -0.62
N ASP A 15 -7.58 8.44 -0.04
CA ASP A 15 -7.11 9.58 0.76
C ASP A 15 -6.84 9.10 2.18
N SER A 16 -5.55 9.01 2.54
CA SER A 16 -5.11 8.60 3.89
C SER A 16 -5.26 9.72 4.93
N GLY A 17 -5.73 10.90 4.52
CA GLY A 17 -5.77 12.11 5.32
C GLY A 17 -4.51 12.97 5.14
N GLY A 18 -4.56 14.20 5.65
CA GLY A 18 -3.42 15.13 5.57
C GLY A 18 -3.08 15.63 4.16
N GLY A 19 -3.92 15.33 3.16
CA GLY A 19 -3.68 15.66 1.76
C GLY A 19 -2.82 14.63 1.01
N ILE A 20 -2.61 13.44 1.59
CA ILE A 20 -1.84 12.36 0.98
C ILE A 20 -2.78 11.37 0.31
N GLU A 21 -2.73 11.37 -1.02
CA GLU A 21 -3.44 10.43 -1.88
C GLU A 21 -2.54 9.21 -2.16
N LEU A 22 -3.12 8.01 -2.04
CA LEU A 22 -2.43 6.74 -2.19
C LEU A 22 -2.99 5.95 -3.36
N ASP A 23 -2.12 5.41 -4.19
CA ASP A 23 -2.45 4.23 -4.99
C ASP A 23 -2.39 3.02 -4.04
N LEU A 24 -3.56 2.46 -3.73
CA LEU A 24 -3.71 1.32 -2.84
C LEU A 24 -3.92 0.06 -3.69
N ILE A 25 -3.08 -0.94 -3.48
CA ILE A 25 -3.24 -2.27 -4.08
C ILE A 25 -3.61 -3.24 -2.96
N GLU A 26 -4.87 -3.67 -2.94
CA GLU A 26 -5.31 -4.77 -2.08
C GLU A 26 -4.87 -6.08 -2.71
N ILE A 27 -4.11 -6.88 -1.95
CA ILE A 27 -3.64 -8.19 -2.37
C ILE A 27 -4.68 -9.23 -1.94
N ALA A 28 -4.90 -10.26 -2.76
CA ALA A 28 -5.89 -11.31 -2.50
C ALA A 28 -5.65 -12.07 -1.18
N ASP A 29 -4.44 -12.02 -0.62
CA ASP A 29 -4.10 -12.60 0.69
C ASP A 29 -4.35 -11.66 1.89
N GLY A 30 -4.95 -10.50 1.65
CA GLY A 30 -5.34 -9.54 2.69
C GLY A 30 -4.34 -8.42 2.93
N ARG A 31 -3.13 -8.51 2.38
CA ARG A 31 -2.11 -7.45 2.49
C ARG A 31 -2.49 -6.21 1.67
N ALA A 32 -1.92 -5.06 2.04
CA ALA A 32 -2.12 -3.80 1.36
C ALA A 32 -0.78 -3.17 0.97
N LEU A 33 -0.57 -2.93 -0.33
CA LEU A 33 0.58 -2.17 -0.82
C LEU A 33 0.13 -0.74 -1.11
N CYS A 34 0.71 0.23 -0.39
CA CYS A 34 0.44 1.64 -0.56
C CYS A 34 1.61 2.31 -1.27
N ILE A 35 1.28 3.12 -2.27
CA ILE A 35 2.24 3.89 -3.05
C ILE A 35 1.81 5.35 -2.96
N SER A 36 2.70 6.19 -2.43
CA SER A 36 2.59 7.65 -2.44
C SER A 36 3.84 8.27 -3.07
N ASP A 37 3.85 9.60 -3.15
CA ASP A 37 5.04 10.39 -3.44
C ASP A 37 6.11 10.31 -2.32
N GLU A 38 5.71 10.04 -1.09
CA GLU A 38 6.61 9.92 0.07
C GLU A 38 7.26 8.53 0.20
N ALA A 39 6.49 7.45 -0.06
CA ALA A 39 6.95 6.10 0.22
C ALA A 39 6.16 5.00 -0.51
N VAL A 40 6.77 3.81 -0.59
CA VAL A 40 6.11 2.56 -0.94
C VAL A 40 6.15 1.63 0.27
N VAL A 41 4.98 1.25 0.78
CA VAL A 41 4.86 0.50 2.04
C VAL A 41 3.91 -0.68 1.89
N LEU A 42 4.36 -1.86 2.30
CA LEU A 42 3.54 -3.08 2.36
C LEU A 42 3.07 -3.31 3.80
N TYR A 43 1.76 -3.22 4.01
CA TYR A 43 1.09 -3.51 5.26
C TYR A 43 0.59 -4.96 5.29
N LYS A 44 0.49 -5.52 6.50
CA LYS A 44 0.00 -6.89 6.70
C LYS A 44 -1.48 -7.02 6.36
N ASP A 45 -2.24 -5.97 6.66
CA ASP A 45 -3.68 -5.85 6.42
C ASP A 45 -4.11 -4.36 6.41
N MET A 46 -5.39 -4.10 6.17
CA MET A 46 -5.96 -2.75 6.15
C MET A 46 -6.01 -2.11 7.55
N ASP A 47 -6.10 -2.91 8.61
CA ASP A 47 -6.14 -2.39 9.99
C ASP A 47 -4.77 -1.78 10.36
N ASP A 48 -3.68 -2.46 10.00
CA ASP A 48 -2.31 -1.94 10.15
C ASP A 48 -2.09 -0.66 9.33
N LEU A 49 -2.70 -0.56 8.14
CA LEU A 49 -2.67 0.62 7.28
C LEU A 49 -3.36 1.82 7.95
N GLU A 50 -4.60 1.65 8.41
CA GLU A 50 -5.39 2.70 9.07
C GLU A 50 -4.75 3.17 10.39
N ALA A 51 -4.09 2.26 11.10
CA ALA A 51 -3.33 2.60 12.32
C ALA A 51 -1.99 3.29 12.03
N GLY A 52 -1.51 3.26 10.78
CA GLY A 52 -0.19 3.73 10.40
C GLY A 52 0.96 2.85 10.95
N ASP A 53 0.65 1.65 11.46
CA ASP A 53 1.61 0.72 12.03
C ASP A 53 2.19 -0.18 10.93
N ALA A 54 3.01 0.42 10.08
CA ALA A 54 3.85 -0.33 9.18
C ALA A 54 4.90 -1.05 10.05
N GLY A 55 4.64 -2.30 10.46
CA GLY A 55 5.58 -3.15 11.19
C GLY A 55 6.89 -3.47 10.44
N VAL A 56 7.20 -2.72 9.39
CA VAL A 56 8.36 -2.82 8.49
C VAL A 56 9.07 -1.47 8.40
N LYS A 57 10.41 -1.51 8.38
CA LYS A 57 11.23 -0.32 8.07
C LYS A 57 10.84 0.21 6.69
N ARG A 58 10.36 1.45 6.64
CA ARG A 58 10.02 2.17 5.40
C ARG A 58 11.28 2.25 4.53
N PRO A 59 11.32 1.65 3.34
CA PRO A 59 12.34 2.00 2.36
C PRO A 59 12.09 3.46 1.95
N HIS A 60 12.89 4.39 2.48
CA HIS A 60 12.85 5.77 2.04
C HIS A 60 13.53 5.83 0.67
N ILE A 61 12.82 6.33 -0.34
CA ILE A 61 13.41 6.70 -1.61
C ILE A 61 13.80 8.17 -1.43
N ASP A 62 15.10 8.44 -1.26
CA ASP A 62 15.61 9.80 -1.34
C ASP A 62 15.42 10.26 -2.81
N LEU A 63 14.46 11.16 -3.05
CA LEU A 63 14.24 11.82 -4.35
C LEU A 63 15.17 13.02 -4.52
#